data_AF-A0AA37K1V5-F1
#
_entry.id   AF-A0AA37K1V5-F1
#
_cell.length_a   1.000
_cell.length_b   1.000
_cell.length_c   1.000
_cell.angle_alpha   90.00
_cell.angle_beta   90.00
_cell.angle_gamma   90.00
#
_symmetry.space_group_name_H-M   'P 1'
#
loop_
_entity.id
_entity.type
_entity.pdbx_description
1 polymer ?
#
loop_
_entity_poly.entity_id
_entity_poly.type
_entity_poly.pdbx_seq_one_letter_code
_entity_poly.pdbx_strand_id
1 'polypeptide(L)'
;MEFAEGLTELMDAAARGEAGPELLSRCCGPGLRARRVKRGERILHAGFPIRSVRIMLSGRCHVLTISRDGRSFIAYVNEGFQIYGLTELLCGGEAFSASITAEEDCLFAEADARRFCALLENSGGFSGVVLRYLASLVERAMQTSVRRRFAGGYEAVLLYLHERVRQETPPVSVRINRRVLSELLGLNLRTLYRYFDRLEAEGYAVREHGRLALDGRALGKLEAAAREIYERM
;
A
#
# COMPACT_ATOMS: atom_id res chain seq x y z
N MET A 1 -25.36 11.17 -8.34
CA MET A 1 -24.34 11.52 -9.34
C MET A 1 -24.28 10.42 -10.38
N GLU A 2 -24.01 10.75 -11.66
CA GLU A 2 -23.76 9.70 -12.65
C GLU A 2 -22.46 8.96 -12.34
N PHE A 3 -22.37 7.69 -12.75
CA PHE A 3 -21.21 6.84 -12.46
C PHE A 3 -19.88 7.46 -12.91
N ALA A 4 -19.86 8.05 -14.11
CA ALA A 4 -18.68 8.65 -14.71
C ALA A 4 -18.18 9.87 -13.90
N GLU A 5 -19.10 10.78 -13.57
CA GLU A 5 -18.80 11.97 -12.77
C GLU A 5 -18.33 11.59 -11.37
N GLY A 6 -19.07 10.70 -10.69
CA GLY A 6 -18.75 10.29 -9.33
C GLY A 6 -17.43 9.55 -9.22
N LEU A 7 -17.13 8.66 -10.17
CA LEU A 7 -15.85 7.95 -10.18
C LEU A 7 -14.68 8.87 -10.50
N THR A 8 -14.85 9.82 -11.43
CA THR A 8 -13.79 10.79 -11.78
C THR A 8 -13.49 11.73 -10.62
N GLU A 9 -14.53 12.33 -10.00
CA GLU A 9 -14.37 13.21 -8.84
C GLU A 9 -13.69 12.46 -7.68
N LEU A 10 -14.12 11.23 -7.41
CA LEU A 10 -13.54 10.39 -6.36
C LEU A 10 -12.06 10.13 -6.61
N MET A 11 -11.69 9.74 -7.84
CA MET A 11 -10.30 9.41 -8.18
C MET A 11 -9.40 10.64 -8.12
N ASP A 12 -9.86 11.80 -8.58
CA ASP A 12 -9.09 13.04 -8.51
C ASP A 12 -8.87 13.50 -7.06
N ALA A 13 -9.90 13.45 -6.22
CA ALA A 13 -9.77 13.77 -4.80
C ALA A 13 -8.90 12.76 -4.05
N ALA A 14 -9.04 11.48 -4.35
CA ALA A 14 -8.22 10.45 -3.72
C ALA A 14 -6.74 10.56 -4.10
N ALA A 15 -6.43 10.94 -5.34
CA ALA A 15 -5.08 11.25 -5.77
C ALA A 15 -4.46 12.44 -5.01
N ARG A 16 -5.28 13.37 -4.50
CA ARG A 16 -4.87 14.49 -3.65
C ARG A 16 -4.89 14.18 -2.15
N GLY A 17 -5.30 12.96 -1.75
CA GLY A 17 -5.45 12.59 -0.33
C GLY A 17 -6.69 13.19 0.34
N GLU A 18 -7.64 13.69 -0.43
CA GLU A 18 -8.86 14.36 0.05
C GLU A 18 -10.07 13.42 0.10
N ALA A 19 -9.89 12.14 -0.27
CA ALA A 19 -11.00 11.19 -0.29
C ALA A 19 -11.35 10.69 1.12
N GLY A 20 -12.53 11.12 1.60
CA GLY A 20 -13.11 10.69 2.87
C GLY A 20 -14.51 10.08 2.73
N PRO A 21 -15.12 9.63 3.85
CA PRO A 21 -16.46 9.04 3.86
C PRO A 21 -17.55 9.94 3.30
N GLU A 22 -17.45 11.25 3.52
CA GLU A 22 -18.42 12.25 3.04
C GLU A 22 -18.37 12.38 1.51
N LEU A 23 -17.16 12.54 0.95
CA LEU A 23 -16.96 12.54 -0.49
C LEU A 23 -17.45 11.25 -1.12
N LEU A 24 -17.07 10.11 -0.55
CA LEU A 24 -17.49 8.82 -1.07
C LEU A 24 -19.03 8.71 -1.09
N SER A 25 -19.70 9.15 -0.02
CA SER A 25 -21.16 9.14 0.04
C SER A 25 -21.79 10.02 -1.04
N ARG A 26 -21.17 11.17 -1.37
CA ARG A 26 -21.60 12.06 -2.46
C ARG A 26 -21.39 11.45 -3.85
N CYS A 27 -20.24 10.81 -4.07
CA CYS A 27 -19.89 10.20 -5.36
C CYS A 27 -20.63 8.88 -5.60
N CYS A 28 -21.09 8.21 -4.54
CA CYS A 28 -21.81 6.94 -4.65
C CYS A 28 -23.12 7.08 -5.43
N GLY A 29 -23.46 6.00 -6.14
CA GLY A 29 -24.63 5.93 -6.99
C GLY A 29 -24.73 4.59 -7.72
N PRO A 30 -25.63 4.46 -8.71
CA PRO A 30 -25.74 3.25 -9.51
C PRO A 30 -24.40 2.89 -10.19
N GLY A 31 -23.72 1.86 -9.69
CA GLY A 31 -22.44 1.36 -10.22
C GLY A 31 -21.19 1.75 -9.45
N LEU A 32 -21.29 2.64 -8.44
CA LEU A 32 -20.20 2.98 -7.52
C LEU A 32 -20.70 2.87 -6.08
N ARG A 33 -20.17 1.91 -5.32
CA ARG A 33 -20.65 1.59 -3.97
C ARG A 33 -19.57 1.78 -2.92
N ALA A 34 -19.93 2.36 -1.79
CA ALA A 34 -19.06 2.42 -0.62
C ALA A 34 -18.99 1.06 0.07
N ARG A 35 -17.81 0.68 0.55
CA ARG A 35 -17.60 -0.49 1.38
C ARG A 35 -16.62 -0.18 2.50
N ARG A 36 -17.03 -0.47 3.73
CA ARG A 36 -16.12 -0.50 4.89
C ARG A 36 -15.63 -1.92 5.06
N VAL A 37 -14.33 -2.08 5.25
CA VAL A 37 -13.67 -3.37 5.45
C VAL A 37 -13.01 -3.34 6.81
N LYS A 38 -13.31 -4.34 7.65
CA LYS A 38 -12.71 -4.41 8.98
C LYS A 38 -11.31 -4.99 8.92
N ARG A 39 -10.47 -4.63 9.89
CA ARG A 39 -9.18 -5.28 10.10
C ARG A 39 -9.28 -6.81 10.03
N GLY A 40 -8.39 -7.43 9.24
CA GLY A 40 -8.30 -8.89 9.07
C GLY A 40 -9.26 -9.47 8.03
N GLU A 41 -10.22 -8.68 7.52
CA GLU A 41 -11.10 -9.12 6.45
C GLU A 41 -10.33 -9.23 5.14
N ARG A 42 -10.63 -10.29 4.38
CA ARG A 42 -10.10 -10.51 3.03
C ARG A 42 -10.91 -9.67 2.05
N ILE A 43 -10.26 -8.73 1.39
CA ILE A 43 -10.87 -7.94 0.32
C ILE A 43 -10.95 -8.84 -0.91
N LEU A 44 -9.80 -9.23 -1.46
CA LEU A 44 -9.69 -9.97 -2.73
C LEU A 44 -9.12 -11.38 -2.53
N HIS A 45 -9.53 -12.31 -3.38
CA HIS A 45 -9.01 -13.66 -3.47
C HIS A 45 -8.33 -13.87 -4.82
N ALA A 46 -7.09 -14.35 -4.80
CA ALA A 46 -6.38 -14.75 -6.01
C ALA A 46 -7.16 -15.85 -6.75
N GLY A 47 -7.17 -15.78 -8.09
CA GLY A 47 -7.89 -16.72 -8.95
C GLY A 47 -9.40 -16.47 -9.07
N PHE A 48 -9.97 -15.53 -8.29
CA PHE A 48 -11.38 -15.17 -8.44
C PHE A 48 -11.55 -14.20 -9.61
N PRO A 49 -12.68 -14.26 -10.34
CA PRO A 49 -12.90 -13.42 -11.51
C PRO A 49 -13.00 -11.94 -11.16
N ILE A 50 -12.46 -11.08 -12.03
CA ILE A 50 -12.47 -9.64 -11.83
C ILE A 50 -13.81 -9.07 -12.29
N ARG A 51 -14.77 -9.02 -11.37
CA ARG A 51 -16.10 -8.43 -11.62
C ARG A 51 -16.19 -6.96 -11.20
N SER A 52 -15.26 -6.52 -10.36
CA SER A 52 -15.24 -5.17 -9.82
C SER A 52 -13.82 -4.67 -9.62
N VAL A 53 -13.62 -3.39 -9.88
CA VAL A 53 -12.43 -2.64 -9.45
C VAL A 53 -12.67 -2.15 -8.02
N ARG A 54 -11.68 -2.34 -7.15
CA ARG A 54 -11.75 -1.89 -5.74
C ARG A 54 -10.76 -0.79 -5.48
N ILE A 55 -11.26 0.37 -5.12
CA ILE A 55 -10.50 1.58 -4.90
C ILE A 55 -10.41 1.80 -3.40
N MET A 56 -9.25 1.56 -2.80
CA MET A 56 -8.98 1.93 -1.42
C MET A 56 -8.79 3.44 -1.36
N LEU A 57 -9.56 4.11 -0.50
CA LEU A 57 -9.46 5.55 -0.28
C LEU A 57 -8.63 5.85 0.96
N SER A 58 -8.81 5.03 1.99
CA SER A 58 -8.05 5.10 3.23
C SER A 58 -7.89 3.72 3.86
N GLY A 59 -6.86 3.59 4.68
CA GLY A 59 -6.49 2.35 5.35
C GLY A 59 -5.20 1.75 4.79
N ARG A 60 -4.92 0.54 5.28
CA ARG A 60 -3.72 -0.22 4.96
C ARG A 60 -4.06 -1.69 4.71
N CYS A 61 -3.51 -2.24 3.64
CA CYS A 61 -3.72 -3.63 3.24
C CYS A 61 -2.41 -4.29 2.85
N HIS A 62 -2.25 -5.57 3.14
CA HIS A 62 -1.14 -6.36 2.60
C HIS A 62 -1.60 -7.27 1.46
N VAL A 63 -0.69 -7.46 0.51
CA VAL A 63 -0.89 -8.29 -0.68
C VAL A 63 -0.23 -9.64 -0.47
N LEU A 64 -1.03 -10.71 -0.50
CA LEU A 64 -0.54 -12.08 -0.45
C LEU A 64 -0.49 -12.65 -1.86
N THR A 65 0.66 -13.22 -2.21
CA THR A 65 0.81 -14.04 -3.40
C THR A 65 1.24 -15.45 -3.02
N ILE A 66 1.12 -16.38 -3.97
CA ILE A 66 1.51 -17.78 -3.80
C ILE A 66 2.65 -18.04 -4.76
N SER A 67 3.79 -18.51 -4.26
CA SER A 67 4.91 -18.95 -5.10
C SER A 67 4.57 -20.25 -5.83
N ARG A 68 5.37 -20.62 -6.83
CA ARG A 68 5.16 -21.85 -7.62
C ARG A 68 5.13 -23.13 -6.78
N ASP A 69 5.79 -23.13 -5.62
CA ASP A 69 5.82 -24.24 -4.65
C ASP A 69 4.64 -24.22 -3.65
N GLY A 70 3.65 -23.34 -3.85
CA GLY A 70 2.43 -23.28 -3.06
C GLY A 70 2.56 -22.50 -1.74
N ARG A 71 3.69 -21.86 -1.47
CA ARG A 71 3.87 -21.05 -0.25
C ARG A 71 3.26 -19.66 -0.43
N SER A 72 2.40 -19.27 0.50
CA SER A 72 1.90 -17.90 0.57
C SER A 72 2.91 -16.98 1.24
N PHE A 73 3.17 -15.81 0.67
CA PHE A 73 3.97 -14.77 1.31
C PHE A 73 3.40 -13.38 1.00
N ILE A 74 3.70 -12.42 1.87
CA ILE A 74 3.33 -11.03 1.65
C ILE A 74 4.30 -10.41 0.65
N ALA A 75 3.78 -10.03 -0.52
CA ALA A 75 4.57 -9.43 -1.60
C ALA A 75 4.91 -7.96 -1.32
N TYR A 76 3.91 -7.21 -0.87
CA TYR A 76 4.03 -5.80 -0.49
C TYR A 76 2.84 -5.35 0.36
N VAL A 77 2.98 -4.18 0.99
CA VAL A 77 1.92 -3.51 1.74
C VAL A 77 1.56 -2.24 1.01
N ASN A 78 0.27 -1.99 0.88
CA ASN A 78 -0.24 -0.76 0.33
C ASN A 78 -0.92 0.09 1.41
N GLU A 79 -0.77 1.39 1.28
CA GLU A 79 -1.36 2.40 2.15
C GLU A 79 -2.03 3.50 1.32
N GLY A 80 -3.09 4.08 1.87
CA GLY A 80 -3.82 5.17 1.26
C GLY A 80 -4.47 4.80 -0.07
N PHE A 81 -4.44 5.72 -1.03
CA PHE A 81 -5.12 5.54 -2.31
C PHE A 81 -4.52 4.39 -3.13
N GLN A 82 -5.34 3.39 -3.46
CA GLN A 82 -4.96 2.26 -4.32
C GLN A 82 -6.11 1.76 -5.16
N ILE A 83 -5.80 1.23 -6.34
CA ILE A 83 -6.79 0.63 -7.25
C ILE A 83 -6.43 -0.83 -7.49
N TYR A 84 -7.17 -1.73 -6.85
CA TYR A 84 -7.01 -3.17 -7.01
C TYR A 84 -7.83 -3.71 -8.18
N GLY A 85 -7.23 -4.63 -8.94
CA GLY A 85 -7.79 -5.19 -10.17
C GLY A 85 -7.50 -4.36 -11.41
N LEU A 86 -6.93 -3.15 -11.27
CA LEU A 86 -6.62 -2.28 -12.41
C LEU A 86 -5.59 -2.93 -13.33
N THR A 87 -4.46 -3.35 -12.79
CA THR A 87 -3.34 -3.88 -13.59
C THR A 87 -3.77 -5.16 -14.31
N GLU A 88 -4.47 -6.06 -13.63
CA GLU A 88 -4.98 -7.27 -14.26
C GLU A 88 -5.99 -6.97 -15.38
N LEU A 89 -6.92 -6.03 -15.17
CA LEU A 89 -7.88 -5.66 -16.22
C LEU A 89 -7.18 -5.09 -17.46
N LEU A 90 -6.19 -4.20 -17.27
CA LEU A 90 -5.47 -3.59 -18.39
C LEU A 90 -4.56 -4.57 -19.13
N CYS A 91 -4.09 -5.62 -18.45
CA CYS A 91 -3.33 -6.70 -19.07
C CYS A 91 -4.22 -7.79 -19.71
N GLY A 92 -5.55 -7.61 -19.73
CA GLY A 92 -6.48 -8.60 -20.26
C GLY A 92 -6.63 -9.85 -19.39
N GLY A 93 -6.29 -9.76 -18.10
CA GLY A 93 -6.46 -10.83 -17.14
C GLY A 93 -7.93 -11.02 -16.72
N GLU A 94 -8.34 -12.25 -16.52
CA GLU A 94 -9.73 -12.59 -16.13
C GLU A 94 -9.91 -12.73 -14.62
N ALA A 95 -8.82 -12.92 -13.87
CA ALA A 95 -8.82 -13.21 -12.44
C ALA A 95 -7.76 -12.42 -11.68
N PHE A 96 -8.00 -12.18 -10.39
CA PHE A 96 -7.04 -11.49 -9.52
C PHE A 96 -5.75 -12.30 -9.38
N SER A 97 -4.61 -11.64 -9.56
CA SER A 97 -3.29 -12.26 -9.46
C SER A 97 -2.85 -12.50 -8.01
N ALA A 98 -3.44 -11.77 -7.07
CA ALA A 98 -3.08 -11.79 -5.67
C ALA A 98 -4.32 -11.65 -4.77
N SER A 99 -4.15 -12.01 -3.51
CA SER A 99 -5.15 -11.79 -2.46
C SER A 99 -4.80 -10.57 -1.63
N ILE A 100 -5.80 -9.84 -1.13
CA ILE A 100 -5.60 -8.60 -0.38
C ILE A 100 -6.33 -8.66 0.95
N THR A 101 -5.64 -8.41 2.07
CA THR A 101 -6.24 -8.42 3.41
C THR A 101 -6.01 -7.08 4.11
N ALA A 102 -7.02 -6.61 4.84
CA ALA A 102 -6.95 -5.37 5.60
C ALA A 102 -6.07 -5.53 6.85
N GLU A 103 -5.10 -4.64 7.06
CA GLU A 103 -4.29 -4.59 8.29
C GLU A 103 -4.96 -3.75 9.39
N GLU A 104 -5.87 -2.86 8.97
CA GLU A 104 -6.67 -1.96 9.78
C GLU A 104 -8.04 -1.73 9.13
N ASP A 105 -8.91 -0.94 9.74
CA ASP A 105 -10.19 -0.62 9.14
C ASP A 105 -9.98 0.27 7.90
N CYS A 106 -10.52 -0.16 6.77
CA CYS A 106 -10.30 0.47 5.47
C CYS A 106 -11.61 0.97 4.86
N LEU A 107 -11.50 2.02 4.05
CA LEU A 107 -12.60 2.56 3.25
C LEU A 107 -12.35 2.30 1.76
N PHE A 108 -13.32 1.66 1.12
CA PHE A 108 -13.28 1.32 -0.30
C PHE A 108 -14.45 1.91 -1.07
N ALA A 109 -14.20 2.22 -2.33
CA ALA A 109 -15.22 2.29 -3.37
C ALA A 109 -15.11 1.05 -4.27
N GLU A 110 -16.26 0.47 -4.63
CA GLU A 110 -16.34 -0.65 -5.56
C GLU A 110 -17.08 -0.19 -6.82
N ALA A 111 -16.41 -0.36 -7.97
CA ALA A 111 -16.95 -0.06 -9.29
C ALA A 111 -17.06 -1.36 -10.10
N ASP A 112 -18.12 -1.51 -10.90
CA ASP A 112 -18.22 -2.62 -11.86
C ASP A 112 -17.08 -2.54 -12.87
N ALA A 113 -16.41 -3.68 -13.12
CA ALA A 113 -15.22 -3.72 -13.96
C ALA A 113 -15.52 -3.32 -15.41
N ARG A 114 -16.67 -3.76 -15.97
CA ARG A 114 -17.04 -3.44 -17.36
C ARG A 114 -17.34 -1.96 -17.53
N ARG A 115 -18.06 -1.36 -16.57
CA ARG A 115 -18.32 0.08 -16.56
C ARG A 115 -17.05 0.91 -16.38
N PHE A 116 -16.13 0.45 -15.53
CA PHE A 116 -14.83 1.09 -15.36
C PHE A 116 -14.03 1.08 -16.67
N CYS A 117 -13.93 -0.06 -17.34
CA CYS A 117 -13.25 -0.19 -18.63
C CYS A 117 -13.92 0.67 -19.72
N ALA A 118 -15.25 0.63 -19.82
CA ALA A 118 -15.98 1.48 -20.76
C ALA A 118 -15.72 2.97 -20.52
N LEU A 119 -15.66 3.42 -19.26
CA LEU A 119 -15.31 4.80 -18.95
C LEU A 119 -13.87 5.14 -19.35
N LEU A 120 -12.94 4.20 -19.10
CA LEU A 120 -11.53 4.36 -19.48
C LEU A 120 -11.33 4.48 -20.98
N GLU A 121 -12.11 3.78 -21.79
CA GLU A 121 -12.05 3.82 -23.24
C GLU A 121 -12.69 5.10 -23.83
N ASN A 122 -13.75 5.61 -23.18
CA ASN A 122 -14.60 6.66 -23.76
C ASN A 122 -14.39 8.06 -23.13
N SER A 123 -13.59 8.20 -22.07
CA SER A 123 -13.35 9.48 -21.39
C SER A 123 -11.86 9.77 -21.21
N GLY A 124 -11.30 10.59 -22.11
CA GLY A 124 -9.88 10.97 -22.05
C GLY A 124 -9.47 11.67 -20.75
N GLY A 125 -10.41 12.38 -20.10
CA GLY A 125 -10.19 12.96 -18.77
C GLY A 125 -9.94 11.88 -17.73
N PHE A 126 -10.82 10.88 -17.66
CA PHE A 126 -10.69 9.73 -16.75
C PHE A 126 -9.44 8.90 -17.05
N SER A 127 -9.16 8.62 -18.33
CA SER A 127 -7.94 7.92 -18.73
C SER A 127 -6.69 8.67 -18.28
N GLY A 128 -6.68 10.00 -18.36
CA GLY A 128 -5.60 10.83 -17.83
C GLY A 128 -5.36 10.62 -16.33
N VAL A 129 -6.42 10.50 -15.51
CA VAL A 129 -6.29 10.21 -14.07
C VAL A 129 -5.67 8.83 -13.84
N VAL A 130 -6.16 7.81 -14.54
CA VAL A 130 -5.66 6.42 -14.44
C VAL A 130 -4.20 6.33 -14.89
N LEU A 131 -3.82 7.00 -15.98
CA LEU A 131 -2.45 7.03 -16.48
C LEU A 131 -1.48 7.68 -15.49
N ARG A 132 -1.85 8.79 -14.86
CA ARG A 132 -1.03 9.42 -13.80
C ARG A 132 -0.87 8.48 -12.60
N TYR A 133 -1.92 7.78 -12.21
CA TYR A 133 -1.85 6.77 -11.16
C TYR A 133 -0.88 5.63 -11.52
N LEU A 134 -0.99 5.06 -12.73
CA LEU A 134 -0.07 4.02 -13.20
C LEU A 134 1.38 4.49 -13.27
N ALA A 135 1.63 5.72 -13.76
CA ALA A 135 2.97 6.30 -13.77
C ALA A 135 3.55 6.39 -12.34
N SER A 136 2.72 6.78 -11.37
CA SER A 136 3.14 6.81 -9.96
C SER A 136 3.44 5.41 -9.39
N LEU A 137 2.72 4.36 -9.82
CA LEU A 137 2.99 2.98 -9.42
C LEU A 137 4.32 2.49 -10.01
N VAL A 138 4.57 2.76 -11.30
CA VAL A 138 5.82 2.39 -11.97
C VAL A 138 7.02 3.08 -11.30
N GLU A 139 6.91 4.37 -11.03
CA GLU A 139 7.94 5.13 -10.32
C GLU A 139 8.22 4.50 -8.94
N ARG A 140 7.19 4.24 -8.13
CA ARG A 140 7.34 3.61 -6.80
C ARG A 140 7.98 2.21 -6.90
N ALA A 141 7.58 1.41 -7.89
CA ALA A 141 8.14 0.08 -8.10
C ALA A 141 9.62 0.14 -8.51
N MET A 142 9.99 1.10 -9.36
CA MET A 142 11.37 1.34 -9.77
C MET A 142 12.23 1.80 -8.59
N GLN A 143 11.77 2.79 -7.82
CA GLN A 143 12.44 3.26 -6.60
C GLN A 143 12.62 2.13 -5.59
N THR A 144 11.60 1.30 -5.38
CA THR A 144 11.68 0.13 -4.50
C THR A 144 12.72 -0.89 -4.99
N SER A 145 12.79 -1.11 -6.31
CA SER A 145 13.73 -2.05 -6.92
C SER A 145 15.18 -1.57 -6.80
N VAL A 146 15.42 -0.28 -7.06
CA VAL A 146 16.73 0.36 -6.86
C VAL A 146 17.14 0.26 -5.39
N ARG A 147 16.26 0.63 -4.45
CA ARG A 147 16.51 0.49 -3.00
C ARG A 147 16.89 -0.93 -2.60
N ARG A 148 16.13 -1.94 -3.05
CA ARG A 148 16.44 -3.35 -2.77
C ARG A 148 17.79 -3.80 -3.34
N ARG A 149 18.23 -3.20 -4.45
CA ARG A 149 19.48 -3.56 -5.13
C ARG A 149 20.73 -2.97 -4.46
N PHE A 150 20.60 -1.81 -3.83
CA PHE A 150 21.72 -1.06 -3.24
C PHE A 150 21.76 -1.13 -1.71
N ALA A 151 20.63 -1.33 -1.03
CA ALA A 151 20.60 -1.43 0.43
C ALA A 151 21.03 -2.82 0.91
N GLY A 152 21.95 -2.87 1.87
CA GLY A 152 22.17 -4.08 2.67
C GLY A 152 20.94 -4.43 3.51
N GLY A 153 20.81 -5.68 3.97
CA GLY A 153 19.62 -6.13 4.71
C GLY A 153 19.26 -5.27 5.95
N TYR A 154 20.24 -4.66 6.61
CA TYR A 154 20.02 -3.73 7.73
C TYR A 154 19.51 -2.36 7.26
N GLU A 155 20.12 -1.81 6.21
CA GLU A 155 19.72 -0.54 5.59
C GLU A 155 18.29 -0.65 5.04
N ALA A 156 17.91 -1.80 4.48
CA ALA A 156 16.53 -2.06 4.03
C ALA A 156 15.50 -1.94 5.17
N VAL A 157 15.85 -2.35 6.39
CA VAL A 157 14.98 -2.16 7.57
C VAL A 157 14.89 -0.68 7.93
N LEU A 158 16.00 0.05 8.01
CA LEU A 158 16.02 1.50 8.29
C LEU A 158 15.18 2.27 7.27
N LEU A 159 15.39 1.99 5.99
CA LEU A 159 14.68 2.64 4.89
C LEU A 159 13.17 2.35 4.91
N TYR A 160 12.76 1.13 5.30
CA TYR A 160 11.36 0.78 5.52
C TYR A 160 10.75 1.57 6.70
N LEU A 161 11.45 1.63 7.84
CA LEU A 161 11.00 2.39 9.01
C LEU A 161 10.82 3.86 8.68
N HIS A 162 11.79 4.45 7.97
CA HIS A 162 11.78 5.85 7.57
C HIS A 162 10.59 6.19 6.68
N GLU A 163 10.28 5.35 5.69
CA GLU A 163 9.08 5.55 4.85
C GLU A 163 7.80 5.46 5.68
N ARG A 164 7.79 4.54 6.64
CA ARG A 164 6.62 4.29 7.47
C ARG A 164 6.30 5.45 8.42
N VAL A 165 7.32 6.11 8.97
CA VAL A 165 7.12 7.27 9.85
C VAL A 165 6.75 8.54 9.10
N ARG A 166 7.23 8.74 7.86
CA ARG A 166 6.89 9.92 7.05
C ARG A 166 5.39 10.02 6.73
N GLN A 167 4.66 8.94 6.91
CA GLN A 167 3.23 8.83 6.65
C GLN A 167 2.37 9.04 7.91
N GLU A 168 2.99 9.23 9.08
CA GLU A 168 2.28 9.39 10.35
C GLU A 168 2.62 10.73 11.04
N THR A 169 1.70 11.24 11.86
CA THR A 169 1.89 12.48 12.61
C THR A 169 2.57 12.18 13.95
N PRO A 170 3.68 12.83 14.33
CA PRO A 170 4.36 12.56 15.60
C PRO A 170 3.51 12.81 16.85
N PRO A 171 3.68 12.04 17.95
CA PRO A 171 4.63 10.93 18.12
C PRO A 171 4.17 9.65 17.39
N VAL A 172 5.10 9.02 16.65
CA VAL A 172 4.78 7.87 15.79
C VAL A 172 5.14 6.54 16.48
N SER A 173 4.13 5.85 17.01
CA SER A 173 4.31 4.46 17.46
C SER A 173 4.02 3.50 16.30
N VAL A 174 5.03 3.23 15.47
CA VAL A 174 4.87 2.28 14.35
C VAL A 174 4.80 0.85 14.87
N ARG A 175 3.61 0.26 14.87
CA ARG A 175 3.47 -1.16 15.17
C ARG A 175 3.93 -2.01 13.99
N ILE A 176 5.07 -2.67 14.15
CA ILE A 176 5.62 -3.57 13.13
C ILE A 176 5.28 -5.02 13.44
N ASN A 177 4.60 -5.68 12.51
CA ASN A 177 4.51 -7.14 12.53
C ASN A 177 5.81 -7.73 11.97
N ARG A 178 6.62 -8.32 12.84
CA ARG A 178 7.94 -8.88 12.51
C ARG A 178 7.87 -9.95 11.42
N ARG A 179 6.82 -10.78 11.42
CA ARG A 179 6.64 -11.82 10.40
C ARG A 179 6.40 -11.20 9.03
N VAL A 180 5.47 -10.23 8.97
CA VAL A 180 5.17 -9.47 7.74
C VAL A 180 6.42 -8.77 7.22
N LEU A 181 7.17 -8.10 8.10
CA LEU A 181 8.39 -7.41 7.70
C LEU A 181 9.49 -8.35 7.22
N SER A 182 9.62 -9.53 7.85
CA SER A 182 10.60 -10.54 7.44
C SER A 182 10.33 -11.05 6.03
N GLU A 183 9.06 -11.29 5.69
CA GLU A 183 8.65 -11.69 4.34
C GLU A 183 8.85 -10.55 3.34
N LEU A 184 8.44 -9.32 3.69
CA LEU A 184 8.52 -8.14 2.82
C LEU A 184 9.97 -7.80 2.40
N LEU A 185 10.91 -7.95 3.33
CA LEU A 185 12.33 -7.64 3.11
C LEU A 185 13.14 -8.87 2.69
N GLY A 186 12.53 -10.05 2.57
CA GLY A 186 13.23 -11.30 2.26
C GLY A 186 14.27 -11.69 3.32
N LEU A 187 14.05 -11.30 4.58
CA LEU A 187 14.94 -11.59 5.70
C LEU A 187 14.42 -12.78 6.49
N ASN A 188 15.31 -13.67 6.94
CA ASN A 188 14.90 -14.65 7.94
C ASN A 188 14.63 -13.96 9.29
N LEU A 189 13.72 -14.52 10.09
CA LEU A 189 13.32 -13.93 11.38
C LEU A 189 14.52 -13.70 12.30
N ARG A 190 15.46 -14.64 12.40
CA ARG A 190 16.65 -14.51 13.27
C ARG A 190 17.49 -13.29 12.89
N THR A 191 17.70 -13.04 11.60
CA THR A 191 18.40 -11.86 11.09
C THR A 191 17.61 -10.59 11.40
N LEU A 192 16.29 -10.60 11.21
CA LEU A 192 15.44 -9.45 11.53
C LEU A 192 15.49 -9.11 13.02
N TYR A 193 15.44 -10.11 13.92
CA TYR A 193 15.57 -9.89 15.36
C TYR A 193 16.92 -9.26 15.70
N ARG A 194 18.03 -9.77 15.14
CA ARG A 194 19.36 -9.17 15.32
C ARG A 194 19.41 -7.71 14.84
N TYR A 195 18.74 -7.39 13.74
CA TYR A 195 18.63 -6.01 13.27
C TYR A 195 17.79 -5.14 14.20
N PHE A 196 16.74 -5.67 14.82
CA PHE A 196 15.95 -4.93 15.80
C PHE A 196 16.74 -4.63 17.06
N ASP A 197 17.48 -5.61 17.58
CA ASP A 197 18.36 -5.40 18.74
C ASP A 197 19.44 -4.34 18.43
N ARG A 198 19.95 -4.33 17.19
CA ARG A 198 20.88 -3.31 16.70
C ARG A 198 20.23 -1.92 16.59
N LEU A 199 19.02 -1.81 16.05
CA LEU A 199 18.28 -0.54 15.96
C LEU A 199 18.07 0.08 17.34
N GLU A 200 17.73 -0.74 18.33
CA GLU A 200 17.56 -0.30 19.72
C GLU A 200 18.88 0.15 20.34
N ALA A 201 19.95 -0.64 20.18
CA ALA A 201 21.28 -0.29 20.68
C ALA A 201 21.82 0.99 20.05
N GLU A 202 21.54 1.22 18.77
CA GLU A 202 21.90 2.43 18.04
C GLU A 202 20.91 3.58 18.27
N GLY A 203 19.82 3.40 19.02
CA GLY A 203 18.85 4.45 19.34
C GLY A 203 17.98 4.89 18.16
N TYR A 204 17.86 4.06 17.13
CA TYR A 204 16.90 4.24 16.04
C TYR A 204 15.49 3.83 16.43
N ALA A 205 15.31 3.15 17.56
CA ALA A 205 14.01 2.81 18.10
C ALA A 205 14.05 2.49 19.59
N VAL A 206 12.88 2.47 20.23
CA VAL A 206 12.69 2.07 21.63
C VAL A 206 11.72 0.89 21.73
N ARG A 207 11.80 0.11 22.82
CA ARG A 207 10.76 -0.90 23.12
C ARG A 207 9.62 -0.28 23.88
N GLU A 208 8.42 -0.40 23.33
CA GLU A 208 7.17 -0.04 24.00
C GLU A 208 6.24 -1.26 24.02
N HIS A 209 5.90 -1.78 25.20
CA HIS A 209 5.07 -2.97 25.37
C HIS A 209 5.49 -4.18 24.49
N GLY A 210 6.79 -4.41 24.34
CA GLY A 210 7.34 -5.50 23.51
C GLY A 210 7.28 -5.26 21.99
N ARG A 211 7.03 -4.02 21.56
CA ARG A 211 7.02 -3.57 20.17
C ARG A 211 8.09 -2.51 19.94
N LEU A 212 8.51 -2.39 18.68
CA LEU A 212 9.38 -1.30 18.25
C LEU A 212 8.54 -0.01 18.18
N ALA A 213 8.98 1.06 18.80
CA ALA A 213 8.37 2.40 18.74
C ALA A 213 9.44 3.45 18.42
N LEU A 214 9.05 4.56 17.82
CA LEU A 214 9.95 5.61 17.33
C LEU A 214 9.58 6.93 18.02
N ASP A 215 10.39 7.36 19.00
CA ASP A 215 10.24 8.67 19.62
C ASP A 215 10.82 9.79 18.73
N GLY A 216 10.65 11.06 19.13
CA GLY A 216 11.13 12.19 18.33
C GLY A 216 12.65 12.21 18.10
N ARG A 217 13.46 11.65 19.03
CA ARG A 217 14.91 11.56 18.89
C ARG A 217 15.31 10.45 17.92
N ALA A 218 14.66 9.29 18.04
CA ALA A 218 14.80 8.17 17.13
C ALA A 218 14.42 8.57 15.70
N LEU A 219 13.37 9.38 15.54
CA LEU A 219 12.92 9.89 14.25
C LEU A 219 13.99 10.75 13.56
N GLY A 220 14.53 11.76 14.25
CA GLY A 220 15.58 12.62 13.66
C GLY A 220 16.84 11.82 13.28
N LYS A 221 17.20 10.81 14.08
CA LYS A 221 18.33 9.93 13.76
C LYS A 221 18.05 9.04 12.54
N LEU A 222 16.85 8.50 12.46
CA LEU A 222 16.38 7.68 11.34
C LEU A 222 16.33 8.48 10.03
N GLU A 223 15.88 9.73 10.06
CA GLU A 223 15.89 10.64 8.91
C GLU A 223 17.30 10.92 8.40
N ALA A 224 18.25 11.19 9.32
CA ALA A 224 19.65 11.42 8.96
C ALA A 224 20.27 10.17 8.32
N ALA A 225 20.09 8.99 8.92
CA ALA A 225 20.60 7.74 8.38
C ALA A 225 19.99 7.38 7.04
N ALA A 226 18.68 7.60 6.87
CA ALA A 226 18.01 7.38 5.59
C ALA A 226 18.61 8.29 4.50
N ARG A 227 18.87 9.57 4.81
CA ARG A 227 19.49 10.52 3.87
C ARG A 227 20.88 10.05 3.42
N GLU A 228 21.74 9.64 4.35
CA GLU A 228 23.06 9.11 4.02
C GLU A 228 22.98 7.86 3.12
N ILE A 229 22.02 6.97 3.39
CA ILE A 229 21.80 5.79 2.55
C ILE A 229 21.34 6.21 1.14
N TYR A 230 20.41 7.16 1.03
CA TYR A 230 19.94 7.66 -0.26
C TYR A 230 21.04 8.35 -1.07
N GLU A 231 21.94 9.11 -0.43
CA GLU A 231 23.06 9.79 -1.11
C GLU A 231 24.09 8.81 -1.68
N ARG A 232 24.14 7.58 -1.17
CA ARG A 232 25.03 6.51 -1.64
C ARG A 232 24.44 5.66 -2.76
N MET A 233 23.15 5.81 -3.06
CA MET A 233 22.43 5.05 -4.08
C MET A 233 22.47 5.73 -5.45
#